data_AF-A0A918R0T3-F1
#
_entry.id   AF-A0A918R0T3-F1
#
_cell.length_a   1.000
_cell.length_b   1.000
_cell.length_c   1.000
_cell.angle_alpha   90.00
_cell.angle_beta   90.00
_cell.angle_gamma   90.00
#
_symmetry.space_group_name_H-M   'P 1'
#
loop_
_entity.id
_entity.type
_entity.pdbx_description
1 polymer ?
#
loop_
_entity_poly.entity_id
_entity_poly.type
_entity_poly.pdbx_seq_one_letter_code
_entity_poly.pdbx_strand_id
1 'polypeptide(L)'
;MLRLVSTAAVAAQAVLVPLPAAAAPGSGPSVAGLLTDLQRLYRQAEQAGDAYRVTEERLRWQRAEVARLDGALARARLALHDSRGAAGRLARQQYQSSTGLPSSLRLLLARDPQHALEEDHVVGQVARERAEAVGRVTGGARRADELARQARRALDEQLALAERRKRELDTVRDRLGDVEELLSSLDGEQLAALAALERDGVAEARRLVAAGALGTARAAAPQDASAVRYAVEQPDGACRESAGRPGPFGRPAPDGAPPRSCAAPKPPSGAGGGYAPAGPGTAPAT
;
A
#
# COMPACT_ATOMS: atom_id res chain seq x y z
N MET A 1 5.21 1.96 57.22
CA MET A 1 5.65 0.87 58.12
C MET A 1 6.49 -0.09 57.29
N LEU A 2 7.81 0.04 57.38
CA LEU A 2 8.82 -0.79 56.69
C LEU A 2 8.68 -2.27 57.09
N ARG A 3 8.99 -3.19 56.17
CA ARG A 3 9.75 -4.42 56.48
C ARG A 3 10.69 -4.79 55.32
N LEU A 4 11.93 -4.35 55.44
CA LEU A 4 13.11 -5.00 54.86
C LEU A 4 13.23 -6.41 55.48
N VAL A 5 13.54 -7.41 54.66
CA VAL A 5 14.14 -8.67 55.13
C VAL A 5 15.37 -8.95 54.28
N SER A 6 16.52 -8.74 54.91
CA SER A 6 17.85 -9.08 54.43
C SER A 6 18.13 -10.55 54.74
N THR A 7 18.54 -11.33 53.74
CA THR A 7 19.23 -12.61 53.96
C THR A 7 20.56 -12.58 53.25
N ALA A 8 21.63 -12.54 54.06
CA ALA A 8 23.01 -12.62 53.63
C ALA A 8 23.41 -14.09 53.49
N ALA A 9 23.91 -14.47 52.32
CA ALA A 9 24.60 -15.73 52.11
C ALA A 9 26.04 -15.42 51.69
N VAL A 10 26.98 -15.71 52.60
CA VAL A 10 28.43 -15.65 52.38
C VAL A 10 28.87 -16.97 51.77
N ALA A 11 29.46 -16.94 50.57
CA ALA A 11 30.18 -18.06 49.99
C ALA A 11 31.60 -17.60 49.60
N ALA A 12 32.58 -18.33 50.10
CA ALA A 12 34.01 -18.02 50.00
C ALA A 12 34.62 -18.48 48.67
N GLN A 13 35.29 -17.54 48.01
CA GLN A 13 36.52 -17.58 47.22
C GLN A 13 36.96 -18.87 46.49
N ALA A 14 37.10 -18.74 45.17
CA ALA A 14 38.28 -19.23 44.44
C ALA A 14 38.68 -18.15 43.41
N VAL A 15 39.75 -17.41 43.72
CA VAL A 15 40.35 -16.41 42.83
C VAL A 15 41.20 -17.17 41.81
N LEU A 16 40.69 -17.32 40.59
CA LEU A 16 41.52 -17.58 39.42
C LEU A 16 41.93 -16.20 38.88
N VAL A 17 43.18 -15.80 39.12
CA VAL A 17 43.75 -14.56 38.58
C VAL A 17 43.92 -14.75 37.07
N PRO A 18 43.17 -14.04 36.19
CA PRO A 18 43.58 -13.92 34.80
C PRO A 18 44.77 -12.97 34.79
N LEU A 19 45.93 -13.48 34.35
CA LEU A 19 47.07 -12.65 33.98
C LEU A 19 46.57 -11.55 33.02
N PRO A 20 46.83 -10.26 33.29
CA PRO A 20 46.55 -9.24 32.30
C PRO A 20 47.60 -9.43 31.20
N ALA A 21 47.20 -10.03 30.08
CA ALA A 21 47.89 -9.79 28.83
C ALA A 21 47.77 -8.29 28.58
N ALA A 22 48.83 -7.56 28.94
CA ALA A 22 48.96 -6.13 28.70
C ALA A 22 49.03 -5.90 27.19
N ALA A 23 47.86 -5.83 26.55
CA ALA A 23 47.71 -5.10 25.31
C ALA A 23 47.87 -3.62 25.66
N ALA A 24 48.90 -2.99 25.08
CA ALA A 24 49.11 -1.56 25.14
C ALA A 24 47.79 -0.82 24.86
N PRO A 25 47.50 0.30 25.53
CA PRO A 25 46.33 1.11 25.20
C PRO A 25 46.64 1.84 23.89
N GLY A 26 46.50 1.13 22.78
CA GLY A 26 46.26 1.74 21.49
C GLY A 26 44.96 2.49 21.63
N SER A 27 45.03 3.81 21.54
CA SER A 27 43.94 4.77 21.73
C SER A 27 42.92 4.76 20.58
N GLY A 28 42.56 3.57 20.09
CA GLY A 28 41.61 3.34 19.01
C GLY A 28 40.66 2.18 19.33
N PRO A 29 39.47 2.13 18.69
CA PRO A 29 38.52 1.03 18.87
C PRO A 29 39.16 -0.32 18.49
N SER A 30 38.89 -1.38 19.25
CA SER A 30 39.30 -2.73 18.86
C SER A 30 38.58 -3.20 17.60
N VAL A 31 39.22 -4.03 16.76
CA VAL A 31 38.62 -4.59 15.53
C VAL A 31 37.32 -5.35 15.82
N ALA A 32 37.23 -6.05 16.95
CA ALA A 32 35.99 -6.71 17.38
C ALA A 32 34.88 -5.71 17.77
N GLY A 33 35.26 -4.57 18.36
CA GLY A 33 34.35 -3.44 18.60
C GLY A 33 33.82 -2.85 17.29
N LEU A 34 34.70 -2.61 16.32
CA LEU A 34 34.34 -2.13 14.98
C LEU A 34 33.37 -3.07 14.26
N LEU A 35 33.61 -4.39 14.34
CA LEU A 35 32.68 -5.37 13.78
C LEU A 35 31.31 -5.33 14.46
N THR A 36 31.28 -5.17 15.79
CA THR A 36 30.04 -5.06 16.54
C THR A 36 29.26 -3.80 16.16
N ASP A 37 29.97 -2.68 15.99
CA ASP A 37 29.39 -1.41 15.55
C ASP A 37 28.84 -1.52 14.13
N LEU A 38 29.59 -2.13 13.21
CA LEU A 38 29.16 -2.39 11.83
C LEU A 38 27.90 -3.28 11.79
N GLN A 39 27.89 -4.39 12.52
CA GLN A 39 26.73 -5.29 12.61
C GLN A 39 25.50 -4.58 13.18
N ARG A 40 25.69 -3.68 14.15
CA ARG A 40 24.60 -2.85 14.68
C ARG A 40 24.06 -1.89 13.63
N LEU A 41 24.92 -1.19 12.90
CA LEU A 41 24.49 -0.27 11.83
C LEU A 41 23.75 -1.00 10.71
N TYR A 42 24.24 -2.16 10.27
CA TYR A 42 23.53 -2.98 9.29
C TYR A 42 22.14 -3.41 9.77
N ARG A 43 22.01 -3.88 11.02
CA ARG A 43 20.69 -4.21 11.58
C ARG A 43 19.75 -3.01 11.63
N GLN A 44 20.25 -1.82 11.92
CA GLN A 44 19.45 -0.60 11.91
C GLN A 44 19.01 -0.21 10.49
N ALA A 45 19.91 -0.35 9.50
CA ALA A 45 19.59 -0.14 8.10
C ALA A 45 18.54 -1.13 7.58
N GLU A 46 18.65 -2.42 7.96
CA GLU A 46 17.66 -3.45 7.65
C GLU A 46 16.29 -3.11 8.25
N GLN A 47 16.25 -2.73 9.54
CA GLN A 47 15.00 -2.34 10.21
C GLN A 47 14.33 -1.13 9.53
N ALA A 48 15.13 -0.14 9.12
CA ALA A 48 14.63 1.01 8.37
C ALA A 48 14.10 0.60 6.98
N GLY A 49 14.81 -0.30 6.29
CA GLY A 49 14.42 -0.84 5.00
C GLY A 49 13.11 -1.66 5.07
N ASP A 50 12.92 -2.42 6.13
CA ASP A 50 11.70 -3.18 6.41
C ASP A 50 10.49 -2.25 6.60
N ALA A 51 10.66 -1.20 7.41
CA ALA A 51 9.61 -0.21 7.62
C ALA A 51 9.21 0.47 6.31
N TYR A 52 10.20 0.90 5.51
CA TYR A 52 9.98 1.47 4.18
C TYR A 52 9.22 0.51 3.27
N ARG A 53 9.64 -0.75 3.19
CA ARG A 53 9.00 -1.78 2.34
C ARG A 53 7.54 -2.02 2.73
N VAL A 54 7.24 -2.11 4.02
CA VAL A 54 5.86 -2.25 4.51
C VAL A 54 5.01 -1.04 4.10
N THR A 55 5.54 0.18 4.22
CA THR A 55 4.82 1.39 3.79
C THR A 55 4.65 1.44 2.29
N GLU A 56 5.65 1.04 1.51
CA GLU A 56 5.57 0.95 0.05
C GLU A 56 4.47 -0.02 -0.40
N GLU A 57 4.38 -1.19 0.22
CA GLU A 57 3.31 -2.16 -0.07
C GLU A 57 1.94 -1.58 0.25
N ARG A 58 1.78 -0.93 1.42
CA ARG A 58 0.53 -0.24 1.79
C ARG A 58 0.18 0.85 0.80
N LEU A 59 1.16 1.65 0.37
CA LEU A 59 0.95 2.73 -0.60
C LEU A 59 0.52 2.18 -1.98
N ARG A 60 1.03 1.02 -2.41
CA ARG A 60 0.57 0.35 -3.63
C ARG A 60 -0.90 -0.06 -3.53
N TRP A 61 -1.30 -0.69 -2.43
CA TRP A 61 -2.70 -1.04 -2.20
C TRP A 61 -3.60 0.19 -2.14
N GLN A 62 -3.16 1.25 -1.45
CA GLN A 62 -3.92 2.48 -1.34
C GLN A 62 -4.14 3.17 -2.70
N ARG A 63 -3.12 3.20 -3.56
CA ARG A 63 -3.25 3.73 -4.92
C ARG A 63 -4.29 2.96 -5.74
N ALA A 64 -4.34 1.63 -5.59
CA ALA A 64 -5.36 0.82 -6.25
C ALA A 64 -6.77 1.13 -5.73
N GLU A 65 -6.91 1.37 -4.42
CA GLU A 65 -8.19 1.73 -3.81
C GLU A 65 -8.67 3.13 -4.25
N VAL A 66 -7.77 4.11 -4.31
CA VAL A 66 -8.06 5.45 -4.86
C VAL A 66 -8.55 5.32 -6.32
N ALA A 67 -7.82 4.60 -7.16
CA ALA A 67 -8.22 4.39 -8.56
C ALA A 67 -9.59 3.69 -8.69
N ARG A 68 -9.87 2.71 -7.82
CA ARG A 68 -11.16 2.02 -7.77
C ARG A 68 -12.30 2.97 -7.40
N LEU A 69 -12.11 3.79 -6.38
CA LEU A 69 -13.09 4.77 -5.91
C LEU A 69 -13.32 5.88 -6.92
N ASP A 70 -12.27 6.42 -7.55
CA ASP A 70 -12.39 7.42 -8.60
C ASP A 70 -13.15 6.89 -9.81
N GLY A 71 -12.86 5.64 -10.23
CA GLY A 71 -13.62 4.99 -11.29
C GLY A 71 -15.10 4.77 -10.93
N ALA A 72 -15.40 4.41 -9.67
CA ALA A 72 -16.77 4.29 -9.19
C ALA A 72 -17.50 5.63 -9.14
N LEU A 73 -16.82 6.68 -8.67
CA LEU A 73 -17.33 8.05 -8.61
C LEU A 73 -17.63 8.60 -10.01
N ALA A 74 -16.74 8.38 -10.98
CA ALA A 74 -16.96 8.78 -12.37
C ALA A 74 -18.22 8.13 -12.95
N ARG A 75 -18.40 6.81 -12.78
CA ARG A 75 -19.61 6.10 -13.21
C ARG A 75 -20.87 6.61 -12.51
N ALA A 76 -20.80 6.88 -11.20
CA ALA A 76 -21.94 7.42 -10.45
C ALA A 76 -22.33 8.83 -10.94
N ARG A 77 -21.36 9.68 -11.25
CA ARG A 77 -21.60 11.02 -11.80
C ARG A 77 -22.20 10.98 -13.20
N LEU A 78 -21.76 10.07 -14.05
CA LEU A 78 -22.36 9.84 -15.37
C LEU A 78 -23.83 9.39 -15.24
N ALA A 79 -24.10 8.36 -14.43
CA ALA A 79 -25.47 7.89 -14.19
C ALA A 79 -26.39 8.97 -13.61
N LEU A 80 -25.86 9.83 -12.74
CA LEU A 80 -26.59 10.99 -12.21
C LEU A 80 -26.87 12.03 -13.31
N HIS A 81 -25.91 12.29 -14.19
CA HIS A 81 -26.10 13.18 -15.34
C HIS A 81 -27.21 12.67 -16.25
N ASP A 82 -27.21 11.38 -16.58
CA ASP A 82 -28.24 10.75 -17.41
C ASP A 82 -29.62 10.83 -16.74
N SER A 83 -29.68 10.56 -15.43
CA SER A 83 -30.92 10.67 -14.65
C SER A 83 -31.48 12.09 -14.64
N ARG A 84 -30.61 13.10 -14.50
CA ARG A 84 -31.00 14.52 -14.59
C ARG A 84 -31.48 14.88 -16.00
N GLY A 85 -30.83 14.35 -17.04
CA GLY A 85 -31.26 14.50 -18.42
C GLY A 85 -32.65 13.92 -18.67
N ALA A 86 -32.92 12.71 -18.17
CA ALA A 86 -34.23 12.06 -18.25
C ALA A 86 -35.31 12.85 -17.49
N ALA A 87 -35.03 13.26 -16.25
CA ALA A 87 -35.94 14.08 -15.46
C ALA A 87 -36.23 15.44 -16.14
N GLY A 88 -35.23 16.07 -16.75
CA GLY A 88 -35.38 17.31 -17.50
C GLY A 88 -36.24 17.16 -18.76
N ARG A 89 -36.17 16.02 -19.46
CA ARG A 89 -37.08 15.71 -20.59
C ARG A 89 -38.52 15.57 -20.11
N LEU A 90 -38.74 14.85 -19.02
CA LEU A 90 -40.08 14.71 -18.42
C LEU A 90 -40.64 16.07 -17.98
N ALA A 91 -39.81 16.91 -17.35
CA ALA A 91 -40.21 18.26 -16.97
C ALA A 91 -40.59 19.14 -18.18
N ARG A 92 -39.81 19.08 -19.28
CA ARG A 92 -40.14 19.81 -20.52
C ARG A 92 -41.43 19.32 -21.15
N GLN A 93 -41.68 18.01 -21.18
CA GLN A 93 -42.97 17.48 -21.63
C GLN A 93 -44.10 18.08 -20.80
N GLN A 94 -44.00 18.08 -19.47
CA GLN A 94 -45.03 18.70 -18.63
C GLN A 94 -45.24 20.19 -18.91
N TYR A 95 -44.17 20.95 -19.11
CA TYR A 95 -44.25 22.38 -19.38
C TYR A 95 -44.78 22.71 -20.79
N GLN A 96 -44.48 21.87 -21.78
CA GLN A 96 -44.98 22.07 -23.15
C GLN A 96 -46.43 21.58 -23.29
N SER A 97 -46.80 20.51 -22.58
CA SER A 97 -48.17 19.97 -22.50
C SER A 97 -49.11 20.80 -21.64
N SER A 98 -48.61 21.77 -20.86
CA SER A 98 -49.44 22.66 -20.03
C SER A 98 -50.00 23.87 -20.79
N THR A 99 -49.91 23.90 -22.12
CA THR A 99 -50.57 24.91 -22.97
C THR A 99 -52.10 24.73 -23.08
N GLY A 100 -52.68 23.76 -22.36
CA GLY A 100 -54.13 23.56 -22.21
C GLY A 100 -54.59 23.58 -20.75
N LEU A 101 -55.91 23.50 -20.53
CA LEU A 101 -56.52 23.44 -19.19
C LEU A 101 -55.83 22.36 -18.32
N PRO A 102 -55.51 22.66 -17.04
CA PRO A 102 -55.00 21.68 -16.07
C PRO A 102 -55.80 20.37 -16.11
N SER A 103 -55.15 19.21 -15.97
CA SER A 103 -55.84 17.90 -16.03
C SER A 103 -57.03 17.83 -15.04
N SER A 104 -56.87 18.39 -13.84
CA SER A 104 -57.94 18.51 -12.85
C SER A 104 -59.12 19.36 -13.34
N LEU A 105 -58.86 20.45 -14.08
CA LEU A 105 -59.92 21.28 -14.66
C LEU A 105 -60.57 20.59 -15.87
N ARG A 106 -59.82 19.81 -16.66
CA ARG A 106 -60.38 18.96 -17.72
C ARG A 106 -61.32 17.90 -17.16
N LEU A 107 -60.99 17.29 -16.02
CA LEU A 107 -61.83 16.30 -15.35
C LEU A 107 -63.12 16.94 -14.81
N LEU A 108 -63.02 18.15 -14.23
CA LEU A 108 -64.17 18.95 -13.76
C LEU A 108 -65.11 19.41 -14.89
N LEU A 109 -64.57 19.61 -16.11
CA LEU A 109 -65.32 20.05 -17.28
C LEU A 109 -65.70 18.88 -18.22
N ALA A 110 -65.35 17.64 -17.87
CA ALA A 110 -65.63 16.47 -18.68
C ALA A 110 -67.13 16.14 -18.68
N ARG A 111 -67.64 15.78 -19.86
CA ARG A 111 -69.07 15.44 -20.07
C ARG A 111 -69.46 14.13 -19.39
N ASP A 112 -68.47 13.26 -19.18
CA ASP A 112 -68.56 12.04 -18.38
C ASP A 112 -67.29 11.91 -17.51
N PRO A 113 -67.36 12.28 -16.23
CA PRO A 113 -66.22 12.20 -15.32
C PRO A 113 -65.88 10.76 -14.92
N GLN A 114 -66.82 9.80 -15.01
CA GLN A 114 -66.54 8.39 -14.67
C GLN A 114 -65.67 7.76 -15.75
N HIS A 115 -65.95 8.03 -17.03
CA HIS A 115 -65.11 7.56 -18.13
C HIS A 115 -63.72 8.23 -18.16
N ALA A 116 -63.62 9.49 -17.72
CA ALA A 116 -62.34 10.19 -17.55
C ALA A 116 -61.49 9.63 -16.38
N LEU A 117 -62.14 9.03 -15.37
CA LEU A 117 -61.48 8.31 -14.28
C LEU A 117 -61.13 6.86 -14.67
N GLU A 118 -61.80 6.26 -15.67
CA GLU A 118 -61.35 4.97 -16.22
C GLU A 118 -59.98 5.08 -16.94
N GLU A 119 -59.56 6.29 -17.33
CA GLU A 119 -58.17 6.61 -17.72
C GLU A 119 -57.19 6.77 -16.52
N ASP A 120 -57.62 6.55 -15.26
CA ASP A 120 -56.80 6.70 -14.03
C ASP A 120 -55.50 5.88 -14.07
N HIS A 121 -55.48 4.78 -14.83
CA HIS A 121 -54.27 3.99 -15.02
C HIS A 121 -53.14 4.81 -15.67
N VAL A 122 -53.47 5.72 -16.58
CA VAL A 122 -52.52 6.61 -17.26
C VAL A 122 -51.99 7.67 -16.29
N VAL A 123 -52.87 8.26 -15.48
CA VAL A 123 -52.49 9.26 -14.46
C VAL A 123 -51.58 8.64 -13.39
N GLY A 124 -51.95 7.46 -12.91
CA GLY A 124 -51.14 6.69 -11.95
C GLY A 124 -49.77 6.29 -12.52
N GLN A 125 -49.71 5.89 -13.79
CA GLN A 125 -48.46 5.55 -14.46
C GLN A 125 -47.53 6.77 -14.61
N VAL A 126 -48.06 7.92 -15.02
CA VAL A 126 -47.28 9.17 -15.12
C VAL A 126 -46.79 9.63 -13.74
N ALA A 127 -47.61 9.51 -12.69
CA ALA A 127 -47.21 9.84 -11.34
C ALA A 127 -46.07 8.93 -10.84
N ARG A 128 -46.13 7.62 -11.14
CA ARG A 128 -45.06 6.66 -10.85
C ARG A 128 -43.78 7.00 -11.60
N GLU A 129 -43.85 7.27 -12.90
CA GLU A 129 -42.67 7.65 -13.70
C GLU A 129 -41.96 8.90 -13.16
N ARG A 130 -42.73 9.90 -12.69
CA ARG A 130 -42.19 11.09 -12.03
C ARG A 130 -41.50 10.74 -10.70
N ALA A 131 -42.17 9.97 -9.86
CA ALA A 131 -41.62 9.55 -8.57
C ALA A 131 -40.31 8.77 -8.77
N GLU A 132 -40.26 7.87 -9.74
CA GLU A 132 -39.05 7.13 -10.10
C GLU A 132 -37.95 8.04 -10.65
N ALA A 133 -38.27 9.02 -11.50
CA ALA A 133 -37.28 9.97 -12.00
C ALA A 133 -36.64 10.79 -10.88
N VAL A 134 -37.44 11.28 -9.94
CA VAL A 134 -36.95 11.96 -8.72
C VAL A 134 -36.13 11.01 -7.86
N GLY A 135 -36.58 9.76 -7.69
CA GLY A 135 -35.86 8.71 -6.97
C GLY A 135 -34.48 8.43 -7.57
N ARG A 136 -34.37 8.29 -8.90
CA ARG A 136 -33.10 8.10 -9.60
C ARG A 136 -32.14 9.27 -9.42
N VAL A 137 -32.64 10.51 -9.54
CA VAL A 137 -31.80 11.72 -9.36
C VAL A 137 -31.32 11.85 -7.91
N THR A 138 -32.21 11.71 -6.95
CA THR A 138 -31.87 11.88 -5.52
C THR A 138 -30.98 10.73 -5.02
N GLY A 139 -31.28 9.49 -5.40
CA GLY A 139 -30.46 8.32 -5.10
C GLY A 139 -29.08 8.40 -5.75
N GLY A 140 -29.02 8.80 -7.04
CA GLY A 140 -27.77 9.02 -7.75
C GLY A 140 -26.90 10.11 -7.13
N ALA A 141 -27.51 11.21 -6.69
CA ALA A 141 -26.81 12.29 -6.00
C ALA A 141 -26.20 11.81 -4.68
N ARG A 142 -27.00 11.14 -3.83
CA ARG A 142 -26.52 10.57 -2.56
C ARG A 142 -25.35 9.62 -2.77
N ARG A 143 -25.46 8.72 -3.76
CA ARG A 143 -24.39 7.75 -4.09
C ARG A 143 -23.12 8.45 -4.58
N ALA A 144 -23.25 9.45 -5.46
CA ALA A 144 -22.10 10.21 -5.94
C ALA A 144 -21.40 10.98 -4.80
N ASP A 145 -22.17 11.58 -3.88
CA ASP A 145 -21.61 12.29 -2.72
C ASP A 145 -20.91 11.36 -1.74
N GLU A 146 -21.47 10.17 -1.50
CA GLU A 146 -20.83 9.15 -0.66
C GLU A 146 -19.50 8.68 -1.26
N LEU A 147 -19.49 8.34 -2.55
CA LEU A 147 -18.26 7.96 -3.26
C LEU A 147 -17.23 9.10 -3.27
N ALA A 148 -17.66 10.36 -3.40
CA ALA A 148 -16.76 11.50 -3.35
C ALA A 148 -16.09 11.65 -1.96
N ARG A 149 -16.84 11.42 -0.88
CA ARG A 149 -16.27 11.42 0.49
C ARG A 149 -15.30 10.27 0.69
N GLN A 150 -15.62 9.08 0.19
CA GLN A 150 -14.73 7.92 0.28
C GLN A 150 -13.45 8.13 -0.53
N ALA A 151 -13.55 8.58 -1.78
CA ALA A 151 -12.41 8.88 -2.64
C ALA A 151 -11.47 9.92 -2.00
N ARG A 152 -12.04 10.98 -1.40
CA ARG A 152 -11.24 12.00 -0.71
C ARG A 152 -10.49 11.43 0.50
N ARG A 153 -11.15 10.63 1.35
CA ARG A 153 -10.49 9.97 2.48
C ARG A 153 -9.37 9.04 2.03
N ALA A 154 -9.61 8.27 0.97
CA ALA A 154 -8.61 7.37 0.43
C ALA A 154 -7.39 8.13 -0.13
N LEU A 155 -7.62 9.28 -0.77
CA LEU A 155 -6.56 10.16 -1.24
C LEU A 155 -5.77 10.78 -0.08
N ASP A 156 -6.45 11.26 0.97
CA ASP A 156 -5.78 11.81 2.15
C ASP A 156 -4.86 10.76 2.82
N GLU A 157 -5.31 9.51 2.91
CA GLU A 157 -4.49 8.39 3.39
C GLU A 157 -3.31 8.07 2.45
N GLN A 158 -3.51 8.13 1.13
CA GLN A 158 -2.43 7.96 0.15
C GLN A 158 -1.33 9.02 0.35
N LEU A 159 -1.72 10.28 0.58
CA LEU A 159 -0.79 11.38 0.83
C LEU A 159 -0.02 11.16 2.14
N ALA A 160 -0.71 10.74 3.20
CA ALA A 160 -0.09 10.43 4.48
C ALA A 160 0.93 9.28 4.37
N LEU A 161 0.61 8.22 3.61
CA LEU A 161 1.51 7.10 3.34
C LEU A 161 2.71 7.53 2.49
N ALA A 162 2.51 8.39 1.48
CA ALA A 162 3.60 8.91 0.65
C ALA A 162 4.59 9.74 1.47
N GLU A 163 4.09 10.59 2.36
CA GLU A 163 4.92 11.37 3.29
C GLU A 163 5.66 10.47 4.28
N ARG A 164 5.01 9.43 4.81
CA ARG A 164 5.66 8.46 5.68
C ARG A 164 6.77 7.70 4.95
N ARG A 165 6.50 7.23 3.73
CA ARG A 165 7.48 6.54 2.87
C ARG A 165 8.71 7.40 2.62
N LYS A 166 8.53 8.71 2.38
CA LYS A 166 9.64 9.65 2.21
C LYS A 166 10.52 9.72 3.47
N ARG A 167 9.92 9.91 4.65
CA ARG A 167 10.67 9.94 5.92
C ARG A 167 11.42 8.64 6.20
N GLU A 168 10.82 7.50 5.88
CA GLU A 168 11.46 6.19 6.03
C GLU A 168 12.61 6.01 5.04
N LEU A 169 12.48 6.49 3.81
CA LEU A 169 13.59 6.50 2.84
C LEU A 169 14.74 7.37 3.31
N ASP A 170 14.45 8.55 3.86
CA ASP A 170 15.47 9.43 4.44
C ASP A 170 16.18 8.73 5.62
N THR A 171 15.42 8.04 6.49
CA THR A 171 16.00 7.24 7.58
C THR A 171 16.90 6.12 7.05
N VAL A 172 16.51 5.42 5.98
CA VAL A 172 17.36 4.39 5.35
C VAL A 172 18.66 5.00 4.85
N ARG A 173 18.59 6.16 4.19
CA ARG A 173 19.77 6.88 3.69
C ARG A 173 20.69 7.30 4.81
N ASP A 174 20.15 7.82 5.91
CA ASP A 174 20.92 8.21 7.09
C ASP A 174 21.68 7.01 7.66
N ARG A 175 21.01 5.84 7.80
CA ARG A 175 21.67 4.62 8.29
C ARG A 175 22.75 4.08 7.38
N LEU A 176 22.58 4.21 6.06
CA LEU A 176 23.64 3.85 5.11
C LEU A 176 24.79 4.85 5.16
N GLY A 177 24.51 6.13 5.39
CA GLY A 177 25.51 7.17 5.65
C GLY A 177 26.34 6.86 6.88
N ASP A 178 25.72 6.43 8.00
CA ASP A 178 26.42 6.01 9.21
C ASP A 178 27.41 4.85 8.92
N VAL A 179 27.02 3.90 8.05
CA VAL A 179 27.90 2.79 7.63
C VAL A 179 29.07 3.29 6.79
N GLU A 180 28.81 4.19 5.84
CA GLU A 180 29.84 4.78 4.98
C GLU A 180 30.83 5.62 5.80
N GLU A 181 30.36 6.41 6.77
CA GLU A 181 31.20 7.18 7.68
C GLU A 181 32.09 6.27 8.53
N LEU A 182 31.51 5.19 9.09
CA LEU A 182 32.29 4.22 9.84
C LEU A 182 33.40 3.62 8.96
N LEU A 183 33.07 3.14 7.76
CA LEU A 183 34.05 2.51 6.87
C LEU A 183 35.12 3.47 6.35
N SER A 184 34.76 4.73 6.07
CA SER A 184 35.70 5.75 5.61
C SER A 184 36.62 6.28 6.72
N SER A 185 36.24 6.10 7.99
CA SER A 185 37.08 6.43 9.14
C SER A 185 38.20 5.43 9.41
N LEU A 186 38.15 4.23 8.81
CA LEU A 186 39.10 3.15 9.05
C LEU A 186 40.31 3.20 8.12
N ASP A 187 41.48 2.85 8.66
CA ASP A 187 42.67 2.65 7.84
C ASP A 187 42.65 1.27 7.12
N GLY A 188 43.59 1.07 6.18
CA GLY A 188 43.64 -0.16 5.38
C GLY A 188 43.93 -1.42 6.19
N GLU A 189 44.69 -1.33 7.28
CA GLU A 189 45.01 -2.47 8.14
C GLU A 189 43.79 -2.88 8.97
N GLN A 190 43.08 -1.90 9.53
CA GLN A 190 41.81 -2.08 10.24
C GLN A 190 40.74 -2.67 9.34
N LEU A 191 40.60 -2.18 8.09
CA LEU A 191 39.66 -2.73 7.11
C LEU A 191 39.97 -4.19 6.76
N ALA A 192 41.24 -4.53 6.55
CA ALA A 192 41.65 -5.91 6.26
C ALA A 192 41.38 -6.86 7.44
N ALA A 193 41.70 -6.41 8.67
CA ALA A 193 41.44 -7.17 9.88
C ALA A 193 39.93 -7.36 10.13
N LEU A 194 39.14 -6.31 9.91
CA LEU A 194 37.68 -6.34 10.01
C LEU A 194 37.07 -7.32 9.01
N ALA A 195 37.49 -7.28 7.74
CA ALA A 195 37.01 -8.18 6.70
C ALA A 195 37.42 -9.64 6.94
N ALA A 196 38.55 -9.90 7.60
CA ALA A 196 38.93 -11.25 8.03
C ALA A 196 37.99 -11.77 9.13
N LEU A 197 37.77 -10.95 10.16
CA LEU A 197 36.90 -11.31 11.29
C LEU A 197 35.45 -11.55 10.85
N GLU A 198 34.93 -10.74 9.92
CA GLU A 198 33.60 -10.95 9.34
C GLU A 198 33.50 -12.29 8.59
N ARG A 199 34.49 -12.62 7.75
CA ARG A 199 34.53 -13.89 6.99
C ARG A 199 34.53 -15.10 7.92
N ASP A 200 35.32 -15.05 8.98
CA ASP A 200 35.42 -16.14 9.95
C ASP A 200 34.10 -16.31 10.71
N GLY A 201 33.48 -15.20 11.14
CA GLY A 201 32.17 -15.21 11.77
C GLY A 201 31.06 -15.79 10.88
N VAL A 202 31.04 -15.43 9.59
CA VAL A 202 30.07 -15.97 8.61
C VAL A 202 30.31 -17.46 8.37
N ALA A 203 31.56 -17.89 8.26
CA ALA A 203 31.91 -19.30 8.10
C ALA A 203 31.43 -20.13 9.30
N GLU A 204 31.61 -19.62 10.51
CA GLU A 204 31.16 -20.30 11.73
C GLU A 204 29.64 -20.34 11.84
N ALA A 205 28.95 -19.22 11.59
CA ALA A 205 27.49 -19.21 11.55
C ALA A 205 26.92 -20.23 10.55
N ARG A 206 27.52 -20.35 9.36
CA ARG A 206 27.14 -21.36 8.35
C ARG A 206 27.35 -22.79 8.85
N ARG A 207 28.44 -23.07 9.55
CA ARG A 207 28.70 -24.38 10.15
C ARG A 207 27.67 -24.72 11.21
N LEU A 208 27.31 -23.78 12.09
CA LEU A 208 26.30 -23.98 13.12
C LEU A 208 24.90 -24.24 12.53
N VAL A 209 24.51 -23.53 11.47
CA VAL A 209 23.28 -23.80 10.72
C VAL A 209 23.32 -25.20 10.09
N ALA A 210 24.43 -25.55 9.42
CA ALA A 210 24.58 -26.87 8.79
C ALA A 210 24.60 -28.03 9.82
N ALA A 211 25.11 -27.78 11.02
CA ALA A 211 25.13 -28.72 12.13
C ALA A 211 23.76 -28.83 12.85
N GLY A 212 22.74 -28.07 12.43
CA GLY A 212 21.43 -28.05 13.06
C GLY A 212 21.41 -27.48 14.49
N ALA A 213 22.51 -26.86 14.92
CA ALA A 213 22.67 -26.30 16.26
C ALA A 213 21.88 -24.99 16.47
N LEU A 214 21.41 -24.38 15.37
CA LEU A 214 20.48 -23.26 15.38
C LEU A 214 19.10 -23.79 14.94
N GLY A 215 18.18 -23.96 15.90
CA GLY A 215 16.76 -24.19 15.60
C GLY A 215 16.26 -23.09 14.65
N THR A 216 15.30 -23.42 13.78
CA THR A 216 14.86 -22.62 12.62
C THR A 216 14.31 -21.22 12.99
N ALA A 217 15.16 -20.33 13.47
CA ALA A 217 14.98 -18.90 13.33
C ALA A 217 15.29 -18.62 11.86
N ARG A 218 14.22 -18.48 11.09
CA ARG A 218 14.18 -18.17 9.65
C ARG A 218 15.44 -17.44 9.22
N ALA A 219 16.36 -18.18 8.59
CA ALA A 219 17.54 -17.61 7.99
C ALA A 219 17.07 -16.52 7.03
N ALA A 220 17.39 -15.27 7.33
CA ALA A 220 17.27 -14.19 6.37
C ALA A 220 18.10 -14.62 5.17
N ALA A 221 17.42 -14.94 4.07
CA ALA A 221 18.08 -15.38 2.86
C ALA A 221 18.99 -14.24 2.36
N PRO A 222 20.17 -14.53 1.80
CA PRO A 222 21.06 -13.51 1.23
C PRO A 222 20.51 -12.85 -0.05
N GLN A 223 19.21 -12.98 -0.33
CA GLN A 223 18.52 -12.38 -1.47
C GLN A 223 18.13 -10.90 -1.21
N ASP A 224 18.27 -10.41 0.03
CA ASP A 224 17.73 -9.09 0.41
C ASP A 224 18.75 -7.94 0.34
N ALA A 225 20.05 -8.21 0.16
CA ALA A 225 21.06 -7.16 -0.06
C ALA A 225 20.92 -6.47 -1.43
N SER A 226 20.32 -7.13 -2.44
CA SER A 226 19.99 -6.52 -3.73
C SER A 226 18.80 -5.54 -3.64
N ALA A 227 17.97 -5.63 -2.59
CA ALA A 227 16.82 -4.75 -2.42
C ALA A 227 17.23 -3.34 -1.99
N VAL A 228 18.33 -3.20 -1.24
CA VAL A 228 18.91 -1.90 -0.86
C VAL A 228 19.53 -1.20 -2.07
N ARG A 229 20.24 -1.93 -2.96
CA ARG A 229 20.68 -1.36 -4.26
C ARG A 229 19.50 -0.93 -5.12
N TYR A 230 18.44 -1.74 -5.21
CA TYR A 230 17.25 -1.38 -5.99
C TYR A 230 16.51 -0.15 -5.45
N ALA A 231 16.57 0.11 -4.13
CA ALA A 231 16.01 1.30 -3.51
C ALA A 231 16.83 2.57 -3.79
N VAL A 232 18.14 2.45 -4.05
CA VAL A 232 19.03 3.56 -4.36
C VAL A 232 19.14 3.82 -5.88
N GLU A 233 19.00 2.81 -6.73
CA GLU A 233 19.10 2.92 -8.20
C GLU A 233 17.84 3.45 -8.89
N GLN A 234 16.71 3.58 -8.21
CA GLN A 234 15.52 4.27 -8.75
C GLN A 234 15.12 5.51 -7.95
N PRO A 235 15.94 6.58 -7.97
CA PRO A 235 15.37 7.90 -7.99
C PRO A 235 14.69 8.07 -9.36
N ASP A 236 13.40 8.36 -9.36
CA ASP A 236 12.73 8.95 -10.52
C ASP A 236 12.50 8.05 -11.76
N GLY A 237 11.92 6.87 -11.54
CA GLY A 237 11.15 6.17 -12.58
C GLY A 237 9.75 6.78 -12.79
N ALA A 238 9.61 8.11 -12.81
CA ALA A 238 8.33 8.77 -12.99
C ALA A 238 8.16 9.19 -14.45
N CYS A 239 7.35 8.39 -15.15
CA CYS A 239 6.61 8.76 -16.33
C CYS A 239 6.28 10.27 -16.36
N ARG A 240 6.81 10.98 -17.34
CA ARG A 240 6.30 12.29 -17.74
C ARG A 240 4.91 12.05 -18.32
N GLU A 241 3.90 12.08 -17.47
CA GLU A 241 2.51 12.19 -17.87
C GLU A 241 2.39 13.49 -18.67
N SER A 242 2.26 13.40 -19.98
CA SER A 242 1.83 14.50 -20.82
C SER A 242 0.38 14.80 -20.46
N ALA A 243 0.19 15.59 -19.40
CA ALA A 243 -1.06 16.25 -19.13
C ALA A 243 -1.39 17.12 -20.34
N GLY A 244 -2.29 16.64 -21.20
CA GLY A 244 -2.93 17.47 -22.20
C GLY A 244 -3.61 18.63 -21.47
N ARG A 245 -3.05 19.84 -21.61
CA ARG A 245 -3.74 21.07 -21.21
C ARG A 245 -5.08 21.09 -21.96
N PRO A 246 -6.23 21.25 -21.29
CA PRO A 246 -7.46 21.53 -22.00
C PRO A 246 -7.33 22.92 -22.63
N GLY A 247 -7.30 22.97 -23.96
CA GLY A 247 -7.54 24.21 -24.68
C GLY A 247 -8.98 24.69 -24.39
N PRO A 248 -9.22 26.00 -24.36
CA PRO A 248 -10.59 26.51 -24.37
C PRO A 248 -11.20 26.10 -25.71
N PHE A 249 -12.39 25.49 -25.69
CA PHE A 249 -13.12 24.89 -26.82
C PHE A 249 -12.86 23.37 -27.04
N GLY A 250 -13.92 22.60 -26.77
CA GLY A 250 -13.89 21.14 -26.72
C GLY A 250 -14.13 20.43 -28.04
N ARG A 251 -13.74 19.15 -28.03
CA ARG A 251 -14.36 18.02 -28.75
C ARG A 251 -13.99 16.73 -28.00
N PRO A 252 -14.92 15.78 -27.80
CA PRO A 252 -14.58 14.48 -27.23
C PRO A 252 -13.76 13.66 -28.25
N ALA A 253 -12.74 12.95 -27.75
CA ALA A 253 -11.98 11.98 -28.54
C ALA A 253 -12.88 10.77 -28.89
N PRO A 254 -12.69 10.11 -30.05
CA PRO A 254 -13.43 8.90 -30.40
C PRO A 254 -13.10 7.74 -29.45
N ASP A 255 -14.13 7.03 -29.03
CA ASP A 255 -14.07 5.82 -28.20
C ASP A 255 -13.25 4.71 -28.88
N GLY A 256 -12.38 4.04 -28.12
CA GLY A 256 -11.83 2.73 -28.51
C GLY A 256 -10.36 2.44 -28.25
N ALA A 257 -9.57 3.32 -27.65
CA ALA A 257 -8.19 2.98 -27.27
C ALA A 257 -8.16 2.41 -25.83
N PRO A 258 -7.72 1.15 -25.61
CA PRO A 258 -7.49 0.67 -24.25
C PRO A 258 -6.38 1.50 -23.61
N PRO A 259 -6.43 1.79 -22.29
CA PRO A 259 -5.29 2.38 -21.62
C PRO A 259 -4.11 1.43 -21.82
N ARG A 260 -3.02 1.95 -22.42
CA ARG A 260 -1.78 1.19 -22.54
C ARG A 260 -1.36 0.81 -21.13
N SER A 261 -1.50 -0.47 -20.81
CA SER A 261 -1.08 -1.03 -19.54
C SER A 261 0.39 -0.73 -19.33
N CYS A 262 0.73 -0.11 -18.21
CA CYS A 262 2.08 -0.10 -17.70
C CYS A 262 2.51 -1.57 -17.57
N ALA A 263 3.37 -2.03 -18.47
CA ALA A 263 3.98 -3.34 -18.34
C ALA A 263 4.82 -3.34 -17.06
N ALA A 264 4.43 -4.15 -16.08
CA ALA A 264 5.29 -4.43 -14.94
C ALA A 264 6.62 -5.02 -15.46
N PRO A 265 7.78 -4.55 -14.98
CA PRO A 265 9.05 -5.17 -15.36
C PRO A 265 9.06 -6.63 -14.86
N LYS A 266 9.38 -7.55 -15.76
CA LYS A 266 9.46 -8.99 -15.51
C LYS A 266 10.59 -9.25 -14.49
N PRO A 267 10.38 -10.04 -13.43
CA PRO A 267 11.47 -10.42 -12.53
C PRO A 267 12.52 -11.25 -13.29
N PRO A 268 13.80 -11.23 -12.87
CA PRO A 268 14.85 -12.00 -13.52
C PRO A 268 14.52 -13.50 -13.47
N SER A 269 14.62 -14.13 -14.64
CA SER A 269 14.38 -15.55 -14.86
C SER A 269 15.65 -16.36 -14.63
N GLY A 270 15.58 -17.35 -13.73
CA GLY A 270 16.54 -18.46 -13.59
C GLY A 270 16.66 -18.89 -12.13
N ALA A 271 16.54 -20.15 -11.71
CA ALA A 271 16.29 -21.44 -12.35
C ALA A 271 15.58 -22.30 -11.26
N GLY A 272 14.54 -23.08 -11.57
CA GLY A 272 14.71 -24.48 -11.99
C GLY A 272 14.85 -25.43 -10.78
N GLY A 273 13.73 -25.80 -10.15
CA GLY A 273 13.68 -26.82 -9.10
C GLY A 273 12.27 -27.40 -8.98
N GLY A 274 12.00 -28.45 -9.77
CA GLY A 274 10.71 -29.12 -9.79
C GLY A 274 10.45 -29.87 -8.48
N TYR A 275 9.27 -29.68 -7.91
CA TYR A 275 8.75 -30.49 -6.81
C TYR A 275 7.47 -31.18 -7.31
N ALA A 276 7.54 -32.50 -7.47
CA ALA A 276 6.38 -33.34 -7.74
C ALA A 276 5.57 -33.55 -6.44
N PRO A 277 4.23 -33.49 -6.46
CA PRO A 277 3.45 -33.86 -5.28
C PRO A 277 3.33 -35.39 -5.18
N ALA A 278 3.70 -35.91 -4.00
CA ALA A 278 3.47 -37.28 -3.58
C ALA A 278 1.95 -37.59 -3.54
N GLY A 279 1.55 -38.68 -4.20
CA GLY A 279 0.19 -39.21 -4.14
C GLY A 279 -0.10 -39.98 -2.83
N PRO A 280 -1.37 -40.11 -2.42
CA PRO A 280 -1.73 -40.81 -1.20
C PRO A 280 -1.62 -42.33 -1.36
N GLY A 281 -1.00 -42.98 -0.36
CA GLY A 281 -0.76 -44.41 -0.29
C GLY A 281 -2.04 -45.23 -0.13
N THR A 282 -2.09 -46.34 -0.86
CA THR A 282 -3.08 -47.41 -0.76
C THR A 282 -2.61 -48.46 0.27
N ALA A 283 -3.50 -48.86 1.16
CA ALA A 283 -3.29 -49.94 2.12
C ALA A 283 -3.28 -51.32 1.42
N PRO A 284 -2.51 -52.32 1.91
CA PRO A 284 -2.62 -53.68 1.42
C PRO A 284 -3.74 -54.45 2.14
N ALA A 285 -4.54 -55.15 1.34
CA ALA A 285 -5.40 -56.24 1.78
C ALA A 285 -4.60 -57.54 1.82
N THR A 286 -4.63 -58.24 2.95
CA THR A 286 -4.74 -59.70 3.03
C THR A 286 -5.23 -60.08 4.41
#